data_AF-A0A256WJE0-F1
#
_entry.id   AF-A0A256WJE0-F1
#
_cell.length_a   1.000
_cell.length_b   1.000
_cell.length_c   1.000
_cell.angle_alpha   90.00
_cell.angle_beta   90.00
_cell.angle_gamma   90.00
#
_symmetry.space_group_name_H-M   'P 1'
#
loop_
_entity.id
_entity.type
_entity.pdbx_description
1 polymer ?
#
loop_
_entity_poly.entity_id
_entity_poly.type
_entity_poly.pdbx_seq_one_letter_code
_entity_poly.pdbx_strand_id
1 'polypeptide(L)'
;MKIINPLYDLAFKYLMANERLAKRALSVLLDQEILELSIGQQETLLSDEKRGLTLFRLDFKAIIKEADGTSKKVLIELQKSKYDMKSFFIEHLTHQSHIIQLRRLPELRQTRLEQFLSLFNQAWITSDKFILDLQDIPAEFKDMAKYLQGPTMDDDFRRRLEAEDELDTIFDKQEEKYLKQIEVAQQKEKEATKRETDLAIKFALRLRKLGFNLKDIAKETDLEIEVLKIL
;
A
#
# COMPACT_ATOMS: atom_id res chain seq x y z
N MET A 1 -26.44 -6.66 -10.04
CA MET A 1 -26.27 -5.52 -10.97
C MET A 1 -24.82 -5.49 -11.38
N LYS A 2 -24.56 -5.54 -12.70
CA LYS A 2 -23.19 -5.58 -13.23
C LYS A 2 -22.57 -4.20 -13.25
N ILE A 3 -21.38 -4.07 -12.69
CA ILE A 3 -20.56 -2.86 -12.70
C ILE A 3 -19.13 -3.20 -13.09
N ILE A 4 -18.38 -2.22 -13.61
CA ILE A 4 -16.93 -2.38 -13.74
C ILE A 4 -16.31 -2.52 -12.34
N ASN A 5 -15.32 -3.41 -12.20
CA ASN A 5 -14.69 -3.72 -10.93
C ASN A 5 -13.81 -2.54 -10.49
N PRO A 6 -14.21 -1.77 -9.46
CA PRO A 6 -13.50 -0.54 -9.05
C PRO A 6 -12.19 -0.84 -8.32
N LEU A 7 -11.77 -2.11 -8.22
CA LEU A 7 -10.43 -2.50 -7.77
C LEU A 7 -9.35 -2.22 -8.83
N TYR A 8 -9.74 -2.09 -10.10
CA TYR A 8 -8.86 -1.63 -11.19
C TYR A 8 -8.75 -0.12 -11.20
N ASP A 9 -7.54 0.39 -11.44
CA ASP A 9 -7.21 1.81 -11.41
C ASP A 9 -8.06 2.60 -12.41
N LEU A 10 -8.22 2.10 -13.64
CA LEU A 10 -9.04 2.76 -14.64
C LEU A 10 -10.51 2.87 -14.21
N ALA A 11 -11.06 1.81 -13.61
CA ALA A 11 -12.44 1.79 -13.11
C ALA A 11 -12.62 2.74 -11.92
N PHE A 12 -11.63 2.81 -11.03
CA PHE A 12 -11.64 3.73 -9.91
C PHE A 12 -11.48 5.19 -10.36
N LYS A 13 -10.56 5.48 -11.29
CA LYS A 13 -10.41 6.79 -11.95
C LYS A 13 -11.70 7.23 -12.60
N TYR A 14 -12.41 6.31 -13.25
CA TYR A 14 -13.72 6.59 -13.85
C TYR A 14 -14.71 7.09 -12.79
N LEU A 15 -14.85 6.39 -11.65
CA LEU A 15 -15.69 6.82 -10.52
C LEU A 15 -15.30 8.22 -10.03
N MET A 16 -14.01 8.45 -9.85
CA MET A 16 -13.45 9.69 -9.32
C MET A 16 -13.51 10.88 -10.28
N ALA A 17 -13.70 10.63 -11.59
CA ALA A 17 -13.87 11.68 -12.59
C ALA A 17 -15.19 12.45 -12.41
N ASN A 18 -16.18 11.85 -11.73
CA ASN A 18 -17.42 12.54 -11.38
C ASN A 18 -17.26 13.24 -10.02
N GLU A 19 -17.11 14.56 -10.02
CA GLU A 19 -16.85 15.35 -8.80
C GLU A 19 -17.85 15.06 -7.66
N ARG A 20 -19.14 14.94 -7.98
CA ARG A 20 -20.19 14.67 -6.98
C ARG A 20 -20.00 13.31 -6.32
N LEU A 21 -19.69 12.28 -7.12
CA LEU A 21 -19.46 10.93 -6.61
C LEU A 21 -18.12 10.83 -5.88
N ALA A 22 -17.09 11.49 -6.39
CA ALA A 22 -15.75 11.55 -5.81
C ALA A 22 -15.77 12.18 -4.41
N LYS A 23 -16.41 13.34 -4.23
CA LYS A 23 -16.57 13.98 -2.90
C LYS A 23 -17.27 13.04 -1.92
N ARG A 24 -18.31 12.33 -2.36
CA ARG A 24 -19.05 11.39 -1.51
C ARG A 24 -18.21 10.15 -1.17
N ALA A 25 -17.50 9.58 -2.13
CA ALA A 25 -16.60 8.45 -1.90
C ALA A 25 -15.51 8.82 -0.89
N LEU A 26 -14.81 9.94 -1.12
CA LEU A 26 -13.77 10.44 -0.21
C LEU A 26 -14.32 10.81 1.16
N SER A 27 -15.54 11.36 1.24
CA SER A 27 -16.20 11.65 2.51
C SER A 27 -16.40 10.39 3.36
N VAL A 28 -16.78 9.27 2.72
CA VAL A 28 -16.93 7.99 3.41
C VAL A 28 -15.58 7.39 3.79
N LEU A 29 -14.59 7.49 2.90
CA LEU A 29 -13.25 6.96 3.12
C LEU A 29 -12.49 7.69 4.24
N LEU A 30 -12.70 9.00 4.37
CA LEU A 30 -12.07 9.83 5.40
C LEU A 30 -12.92 10.01 6.65
N ASP A 31 -14.20 9.64 6.61
CA ASP A 31 -15.19 9.97 7.62
C ASP A 31 -15.25 11.48 7.94
N GLN A 32 -15.16 12.31 6.89
CA GLN A 32 -15.14 13.78 6.96
C GLN A 32 -15.97 14.39 5.82
N GLU A 33 -16.46 15.63 6.00
CA GLU A 33 -17.15 16.36 4.92
C GLU A 33 -16.13 16.98 3.95
N ILE A 34 -16.27 16.71 2.65
CA ILE A 34 -15.42 17.30 1.59
C ILE A 34 -16.09 18.55 1.03
N LEU A 35 -15.52 19.72 1.30
CA LEU A 35 -16.01 21.02 0.81
C LEU A 35 -15.59 21.24 -0.66
N GLU A 36 -14.30 21.07 -0.92
CA GLU A 36 -13.72 21.25 -2.25
C GLU A 36 -12.83 20.06 -2.60
N LEU A 37 -12.82 19.70 -3.88
CA LEU A 37 -11.99 18.62 -4.40
C LEU A 37 -11.31 19.08 -5.68
N SER A 38 -9.98 18.96 -5.71
CA SER A 38 -9.17 19.21 -6.90
C SER A 38 -8.33 17.96 -7.19
N ILE A 39 -8.34 17.53 -8.45
CA ILE A 39 -7.58 16.37 -8.91
C ILE A 39 -6.18 16.88 -9.31
N GLY A 40 -5.15 16.45 -8.59
CA GLY A 40 -3.78 16.70 -9.00
C GLY A 40 -3.42 15.69 -10.09
N GLN A 41 -3.20 16.13 -11.32
CA GLN A 41 -2.55 15.27 -12.31
C GLN A 41 -1.09 15.10 -11.92
N GLN A 42 -0.72 13.92 -11.42
CA GLN A 42 0.66 13.46 -11.42
C GLN A 42 0.70 11.94 -11.48
N GLU A 43 0.74 11.40 -12.69
CA GLU A 43 1.25 10.05 -12.92
C GLU A 43 2.77 10.11 -12.71
N THR A 44 3.22 9.85 -11.48
CA THR A 44 4.64 9.60 -11.27
C THR A 44 4.86 8.10 -11.32
N LEU A 45 5.21 7.60 -12.51
CA LEU A 45 5.91 6.34 -12.68
C LEU A 45 7.28 6.50 -12.00
N LEU A 46 7.35 6.31 -10.69
CA LEU A 46 8.62 6.21 -10.00
C LEU A 46 9.13 4.78 -10.18
N SER A 47 9.71 4.51 -11.34
CA SER A 47 10.71 3.46 -11.46
C SER A 47 11.94 3.93 -10.68
N ASP A 48 11.97 3.67 -9.38
CA ASP A 48 13.22 3.76 -8.62
C ASP A 48 14.15 2.67 -9.16
N GLU A 49 15.21 3.06 -9.88
CA GLU A 49 16.23 2.17 -10.44
C GLU A 49 16.89 1.26 -9.38
N LYS A 50 16.68 1.54 -8.08
CA LYS A 50 17.13 0.68 -6.97
C LYS A 50 16.04 -0.18 -6.32
N ARG A 51 14.74 0.08 -6.56
CA ARG A 51 13.64 -0.54 -5.78
C ARG A 51 12.45 -1.08 -6.58
N GLY A 52 12.34 -0.82 -7.88
CA GLY A 52 11.43 -1.58 -8.77
C GLY A 52 9.97 -1.70 -8.30
N LEU A 53 9.43 -0.68 -7.63
CA LEU A 53 8.05 -0.63 -7.13
C LEU A 53 7.17 0.12 -8.15
N THR A 54 6.03 -0.46 -8.52
CA THR A 54 5.00 0.25 -9.29
C THR A 54 3.96 0.82 -8.34
N LEU A 55 4.11 2.10 -8.03
CA LEU A 55 3.17 2.84 -7.18
C LEU A 55 2.19 3.61 -8.06
N PHE A 56 0.93 3.17 -8.10
CA PHE A 56 -0.16 4.00 -8.62
C PHE A 56 -0.52 5.03 -7.56
N ARG A 57 -0.22 6.30 -7.85
CA ARG A 57 -0.48 7.44 -6.98
C ARG A 57 -1.62 8.26 -7.57
N LEU A 58 -2.78 8.24 -6.90
CA LEU A 58 -3.86 9.19 -7.18
C LEU A 58 -3.82 10.27 -6.10
N ASP A 59 -3.37 11.46 -6.48
CA ASP A 59 -3.31 12.62 -5.59
C ASP A 59 -4.59 13.45 -5.71
N PHE A 60 -5.41 13.42 -4.67
CA PHE A 60 -6.50 14.36 -4.50
C PHE A 60 -6.09 15.43 -3.52
N LYS A 61 -6.34 16.67 -3.88
CA LYS A 61 -6.26 17.78 -2.96
C LYS A 61 -7.66 18.17 -2.57
N ALA A 62 -8.02 17.87 -1.33
CA ALA A 62 -9.34 18.14 -0.78
C ALA A 62 -9.26 19.22 0.30
N ILE A 63 -10.33 19.99 0.43
CA ILE A 63 -10.57 20.81 1.61
C ILE A 63 -11.66 20.09 2.41
N ILE A 64 -11.30 19.63 3.60
CA ILE A 64 -12.22 18.96 4.52
C ILE A 64 -12.66 19.91 5.62
N LYS A 65 -13.84 19.66 6.18
CA LYS A 65 -14.35 20.35 7.37
C LYS A 65 -14.07 19.52 8.60
N GLU A 66 -13.34 20.09 9.56
CA GLU A 66 -13.03 19.43 10.84
C GLU A 66 -14.19 19.58 11.84
N ALA A 67 -14.15 18.78 12.92
CA ALA A 67 -15.20 18.74 13.94
C ALA A 67 -15.40 20.07 14.68
N ASP A 68 -14.38 20.93 14.71
CA ASP A 68 -14.42 22.28 15.27
C ASP A 68 -15.01 23.33 14.31
N GLY A 69 -15.41 22.91 13.10
CA GLY A 69 -15.95 23.76 12.05
C GLY A 69 -14.90 24.46 11.19
N THR A 70 -13.61 24.28 11.46
CA THR A 70 -12.54 24.82 10.62
C THR A 70 -12.37 24.00 9.34
N SER A 71 -11.70 24.60 8.34
CA SER A 71 -11.39 23.93 7.09
C SER A 71 -9.90 23.62 7.00
N LYS A 72 -9.60 22.40 6.55
CA LYS A 72 -8.23 21.93 6.40
C LYS A 72 -8.00 21.37 5.01
N LYS A 73 -6.88 21.76 4.42
CA LYS A 73 -6.42 21.22 3.15
C LYS A 73 -5.68 19.91 3.41
N VAL A 74 -6.16 18.83 2.81
CA VAL A 74 -5.55 17.50 2.89
C VAL A 74 -5.17 17.02 1.49
N LEU A 75 -4.06 16.31 1.43
CA LEU A 75 -3.69 15.52 0.27
C LEU A 75 -4.10 14.08 0.55
N ILE A 76 -4.91 13.51 -0.33
CA ILE A 76 -5.38 12.14 -0.22
C ILE A 76 -4.67 11.36 -1.30
N GLU A 77 -3.85 10.42 -0.87
CA GLU A 77 -3.09 9.53 -1.73
C GLU A 77 -3.74 8.16 -1.64
N LEU A 78 -4.31 7.69 -2.74
CA LEU A 78 -4.84 6.33 -2.81
C LEU A 78 -3.80 5.43 -3.44
N GLN A 79 -3.44 4.37 -2.71
CA GLN A 79 -2.46 3.38 -3.13
C GLN A 79 -3.10 1.99 -3.20
N LYS A 80 -2.84 1.28 -4.30
CA LYS A 80 -3.09 -0.16 -4.44
C LYS A 80 -1.83 -0.90 -3.98
N SER A 81 -1.89 -1.72 -2.92
CA SER A 81 -0.82 -2.66 -2.57
C SER A 81 -1.40 -4.05 -2.29
N LYS A 82 -0.78 -5.10 -2.84
CA LYS A 82 -1.17 -6.50 -2.59
C LYS A 82 -0.65 -7.05 -1.27
N TYR A 83 0.32 -6.37 -0.67
CA TYR A 83 0.98 -6.77 0.56
C TYR A 83 0.70 -5.77 1.68
N ASP A 84 0.59 -6.29 2.91
CA ASP A 84 0.68 -5.52 4.17
C ASP A 84 2.12 -4.99 4.32
N MET A 85 2.48 -3.99 3.51
CA MET A 85 3.76 -3.34 3.69
C MET A 85 3.64 -2.24 4.73
N LYS A 86 4.40 -2.36 5.82
CA LYS A 86 5.06 -1.20 6.42
C LYS A 86 6.03 -0.65 5.39
N SER A 87 5.52 0.09 4.41
CA SER A 87 6.35 0.69 3.38
C SER A 87 7.23 1.76 4.03
N PHE A 88 8.54 1.67 3.83
CA PHE A 88 9.53 2.71 4.19
C PHE A 88 9.10 4.11 3.71
N PHE A 89 8.25 4.19 2.67
CA PHE A 89 7.66 5.43 2.16
C PHE A 89 6.63 6.04 3.11
N ILE A 90 5.81 5.22 3.79
CA ILE A 90 4.77 5.67 4.75
C ILE A 90 5.40 6.46 5.90
N GLU A 91 6.60 6.05 6.31
CA GLU A 91 7.37 6.68 7.37
C GLU A 91 7.98 8.03 6.96
N HIS A 92 8.09 8.32 5.65
CA HIS A 92 8.72 9.52 5.11
C HIS A 92 7.74 10.48 4.42
N LEU A 93 6.42 10.24 4.54
CA LEU A 93 5.40 11.14 4.02
C LEU A 93 5.42 12.46 4.82
N THR A 94 5.69 13.56 4.12
CA THR A 94 5.74 14.92 4.69
C THR A 94 4.34 15.54 4.87
N HIS A 95 3.28 14.80 4.55
CA HIS A 95 1.88 15.21 4.59
C HIS A 95 1.02 14.11 5.22
N GLN A 96 -0.15 14.44 5.76
CA GLN A 96 -1.09 13.43 6.28
C GLN A 96 -1.66 12.57 5.15
N SER A 97 -1.24 11.32 5.06
CA SER A 97 -1.75 10.32 4.12
C SER A 97 -2.74 9.36 4.79
N HIS A 98 -3.73 8.89 4.03
CA HIS A 98 -4.73 7.93 4.50
C HIS A 98 -4.63 6.68 3.63
N ILE A 99 -4.16 5.58 4.20
CA ILE A 99 -3.97 4.31 3.50
C ILE A 99 -5.21 3.44 3.74
N ILE A 100 -5.84 2.99 2.65
CA ILE A 100 -7.08 2.22 2.72
C ILE A 100 -6.80 0.82 2.21
N GLN A 101 -6.62 -0.12 3.14
CA GLN A 101 -6.45 -1.53 2.82
C GLN A 101 -7.81 -2.21 2.74
N LEU A 102 -8.18 -2.67 1.54
CA LEU A 102 -9.42 -3.40 1.31
C LEU A 102 -9.28 -4.84 1.83
N ARG A 103 -9.80 -5.14 3.03
CA ARG A 103 -9.92 -6.52 3.56
C ARG A 103 -11.24 -7.17 3.12
N ARG A 104 -11.36 -8.51 3.24
CA ARG A 104 -12.66 -9.18 3.08
C ARG A 104 -13.64 -8.65 4.14
N LEU A 105 -14.80 -8.19 3.68
CA LEU A 105 -15.84 -7.64 4.54
C LEU A 105 -16.65 -8.76 5.23
N PRO A 106 -17.09 -8.56 6.48
CA PRO A 106 -18.05 -9.44 7.14
C PRO A 106 -19.43 -9.41 6.43
N GLU A 107 -20.28 -10.42 6.67
CA GLU A 107 -21.60 -10.54 6.03
C GLU A 107 -22.57 -9.41 6.40
N LEU A 108 -22.46 -8.87 7.61
CA LEU A 108 -23.29 -7.76 8.11
C LEU A 108 -22.55 -6.43 7.94
N ARG A 109 -23.13 -5.52 7.14
CA ARG A 109 -22.62 -4.18 6.87
C ARG A 109 -23.28 -3.18 7.83
N GLN A 110 -22.60 -2.82 8.90
CA GLN A 110 -23.12 -1.93 9.94
C GLN A 110 -22.71 -0.48 9.70
N THR A 111 -21.51 -0.23 9.18
CA THR A 111 -20.97 1.14 9.01
C THR A 111 -21.17 1.68 7.59
N ARG A 112 -21.19 3.02 7.47
CA ARG A 112 -21.25 3.72 6.17
C ARG A 112 -20.07 3.33 5.27
N LEU A 113 -18.89 3.13 5.85
CA LEU A 113 -17.70 2.64 5.14
C LEU A 113 -17.91 1.22 4.62
N GLU A 114 -18.36 0.27 5.44
CA GLU A 114 -18.63 -1.11 4.99
C GLU A 114 -19.68 -1.17 3.86
N GLN A 115 -20.69 -0.30 3.95
CA GLN A 115 -21.68 -0.16 2.88
C GLN A 115 -21.05 0.36 1.58
N PHE A 116 -20.15 1.34 1.63
CA PHE A 116 -19.40 1.80 0.46
C PHE A 116 -18.46 0.72 -0.10
N LEU A 117 -17.74 0.04 0.78
CA LEU A 117 -16.80 -1.03 0.41
C LEU A 117 -17.50 -2.23 -0.26
N SER A 118 -18.83 -2.36 -0.13
CA SER A 118 -19.59 -3.37 -0.88
C SER A 118 -19.49 -3.23 -2.40
N LEU A 119 -19.20 -2.03 -2.92
CA LEU A 119 -18.93 -1.82 -4.35
C LEU A 119 -17.62 -2.48 -4.82
N PHE A 120 -16.75 -2.84 -3.89
CA PHE A 120 -15.44 -3.46 -4.13
C PHE A 120 -15.44 -4.95 -3.76
N ASN A 121 -16.61 -5.54 -3.47
CA ASN A 121 -16.69 -6.91 -2.97
C ASN A 121 -16.34 -7.93 -4.07
N GLN A 122 -15.14 -8.50 -3.98
CA GLN A 122 -14.61 -9.46 -4.95
C GLN A 122 -15.29 -10.83 -4.89
N ALA A 123 -16.12 -11.12 -3.87
CA ALA A 123 -16.94 -12.34 -3.84
C ALA A 123 -17.98 -12.39 -4.97
N TRP A 124 -18.27 -11.25 -5.60
CA TRP A 124 -19.25 -11.11 -6.68
C TRP A 124 -18.61 -10.92 -8.06
N ILE A 125 -17.33 -11.26 -8.19
CA ILE A 125 -16.65 -11.24 -9.49
C ILE A 125 -17.31 -12.22 -10.46
N THR A 126 -17.47 -11.81 -11.71
CA THR A 126 -18.03 -12.68 -12.75
C THR A 126 -16.94 -13.52 -13.42
N SER A 127 -17.29 -14.30 -14.44
CA SER A 127 -16.29 -14.94 -15.31
C SER A 127 -15.37 -13.94 -15.99
N ASP A 128 -15.86 -12.72 -16.23
CA ASP A 128 -15.06 -11.57 -16.60
C ASP A 128 -14.59 -10.88 -15.32
N LYS A 129 -13.27 -10.94 -15.06
CA LYS A 129 -12.64 -10.39 -13.85
C LYS A 129 -12.81 -8.88 -13.70
N PHE A 130 -13.08 -8.19 -14.79
CA PHE A 130 -13.29 -6.76 -14.84
C PHE A 130 -14.72 -6.35 -14.44
N ILE A 131 -15.61 -7.32 -14.20
CA ILE A 131 -17.02 -7.06 -13.90
C ILE A 131 -17.39 -7.71 -12.56
N LEU A 132 -18.04 -6.93 -11.70
CA LEU A 132 -18.69 -7.41 -10.48
C LEU A 132 -20.21 -7.45 -10.71
N ASP A 133 -20.88 -8.54 -10.32
CA ASP A 133 -22.34 -8.65 -10.29
C ASP A 133 -22.88 -8.49 -8.88
N LEU A 134 -23.01 -7.23 -8.45
CA LEU A 134 -23.41 -6.88 -7.09
C LEU A 134 -24.82 -7.38 -6.79
N GLN A 135 -24.97 -8.21 -5.76
CA GLN A 135 -26.27 -8.75 -5.35
C GLN A 135 -27.07 -7.75 -4.52
N ASP A 136 -26.38 -6.98 -3.67
CA ASP A 136 -27.01 -6.03 -2.77
C ASP A 136 -26.22 -4.71 -2.72
N ILE A 137 -26.90 -3.63 -3.09
CA ILE A 137 -26.32 -2.29 -3.21
C ILE A 137 -27.07 -1.38 -2.24
N PRO A 138 -26.38 -0.82 -1.22
CA PRO A 138 -26.99 0.12 -0.31
C PRO A 138 -27.57 1.33 -1.06
N ALA A 139 -28.76 1.78 -0.65
CA ALA A 139 -29.51 2.84 -1.34
C ALA A 139 -28.68 4.13 -1.52
N GLU A 140 -27.86 4.47 -0.52
CA GLU A 140 -26.94 5.60 -0.58
C GLU A 140 -25.99 5.51 -1.79
N PHE A 141 -25.43 4.32 -2.08
CA PHE A 141 -24.39 4.14 -3.10
C PHE A 141 -24.92 3.67 -4.46
N LYS A 142 -26.25 3.63 -4.63
CA LYS A 142 -26.88 3.16 -5.87
C LYS A 142 -26.53 4.01 -7.08
N ASP A 143 -26.33 5.32 -6.93
CA ASP A 143 -25.93 6.20 -8.03
C ASP A 143 -24.48 5.99 -8.45
N MET A 144 -23.57 5.72 -7.52
CA MET A 144 -22.19 5.31 -7.82
C MET A 144 -22.16 3.98 -8.58
N ALA A 145 -22.92 3.01 -8.11
CA ALA A 145 -23.00 1.71 -8.77
C ALA A 145 -23.60 1.84 -10.19
N LYS A 146 -24.63 2.66 -10.38
CA LYS A 146 -25.17 2.98 -11.72
C LYS A 146 -24.16 3.68 -12.60
N TYR A 147 -23.34 4.57 -12.05
CA TYR A 147 -22.30 5.25 -12.81
C TYR A 147 -21.24 4.23 -13.27
N LEU A 148 -20.74 3.37 -12.38
CA LEU A 148 -19.83 2.27 -12.70
C LEU A 148 -20.43 1.21 -13.65
N GLN A 149 -21.75 1.14 -13.77
CA GLN A 149 -22.40 0.29 -14.77
C GLN A 149 -22.18 0.82 -16.19
N GLY A 150 -22.00 2.14 -16.39
CA GLY A 150 -21.89 2.76 -17.71
C GLY A 150 -20.84 2.10 -18.61
N PRO A 151 -19.58 1.98 -18.19
CA PRO A 151 -18.52 1.40 -19.02
C PRO A 151 -18.56 -0.12 -19.16
N THR A 152 -19.52 -0.81 -18.53
CA THR A 152 -19.57 -2.28 -18.57
C THR A 152 -19.75 -2.86 -19.96
N MET A 153 -20.30 -2.09 -20.91
CA MET A 153 -20.49 -2.47 -22.31
C MET A 153 -19.58 -1.68 -23.28
N ASP A 154 -18.65 -0.88 -22.75
CA ASP A 154 -17.70 -0.10 -23.56
C ASP A 154 -16.47 -0.96 -23.87
N ASP A 155 -16.35 -1.39 -25.12
CA ASP A 155 -15.26 -2.25 -25.57
C ASP A 155 -13.88 -1.57 -25.50
N ASP A 156 -13.81 -0.24 -25.70
CA ASP A 156 -12.55 0.50 -25.58
C ASP A 156 -12.17 0.68 -24.12
N PHE A 157 -13.14 0.79 -23.21
CA PHE A 157 -12.88 0.75 -21.77
C PHE A 157 -12.34 -0.62 -21.34
N ARG A 158 -12.93 -1.72 -21.82
CA ARG A 158 -12.48 -3.08 -21.52
C ARG A 158 -11.05 -3.35 -22.00
N ARG A 159 -10.72 -2.98 -23.24
CA ARG A 159 -9.35 -3.13 -23.77
C ARG A 159 -8.31 -2.41 -22.93
N ARG A 160 -8.67 -1.24 -22.38
CA ARG A 160 -7.78 -0.49 -21.48
C ARG A 160 -7.63 -1.15 -20.12
N LEU A 161 -8.69 -1.78 -19.59
CA LEU A 161 -8.59 -2.61 -18.37
C LEU A 161 -7.71 -3.85 -18.59
N GLU A 162 -7.82 -4.49 -19.76
CA GLU A 162 -6.95 -5.61 -20.15
C GLU A 162 -5.48 -5.18 -20.19
N ALA A 163 -5.19 -4.05 -20.84
CA ALA A 163 -3.84 -3.50 -20.88
C ALA A 163 -3.31 -3.14 -19.48
N GLU A 164 -4.14 -2.57 -18.60
CA GLU A 164 -3.77 -2.30 -17.20
C GLU A 164 -3.38 -3.60 -16.47
N ASP A 165 -4.18 -4.66 -16.60
CA ASP A 165 -3.95 -5.94 -15.92
C ASP A 165 -2.71 -6.68 -16.44
N GLU A 166 -2.43 -6.59 -17.75
CA GLU A 166 -1.19 -7.09 -18.34
C GLU A 166 0.03 -6.38 -17.76
N LEU A 167 -0.03 -5.05 -17.66
CA LEU A 167 1.03 -4.26 -17.03
C LEU A 167 1.23 -4.65 -15.56
N ASP A 168 0.15 -4.71 -14.78
CA ASP A 168 0.18 -5.14 -13.37
C ASP A 168 0.86 -6.51 -13.23
N THR A 169 0.51 -7.47 -14.09
CA THR A 169 1.09 -8.83 -14.07
C THR A 169 2.60 -8.82 -14.38
N ILE A 170 3.04 -7.96 -15.31
CA ILE A 170 4.46 -7.81 -15.62
C ILE A 170 5.20 -7.24 -14.41
N PHE A 171 4.63 -6.22 -13.76
CA PHE A 171 5.22 -5.58 -12.59
C PHE A 171 5.27 -6.52 -11.38
N ASP A 172 4.19 -7.26 -11.07
CA ASP A 172 4.18 -8.24 -9.98
C ASP A 172 5.33 -9.26 -10.12
N LYS A 173 5.53 -9.79 -11.35
CA LYS A 173 6.59 -10.75 -11.64
C LYS A 173 7.98 -10.16 -11.46
N GLN A 174 8.15 -8.87 -11.75
CA GLN A 174 9.40 -8.17 -11.49
C GLN A 174 9.59 -7.96 -9.98
N GLU A 175 8.57 -7.47 -9.29
CA GLU A 175 8.57 -7.23 -7.85
C GLU A 175 8.90 -8.50 -7.06
N GLU A 176 8.29 -9.65 -7.38
CA GLU A 176 8.61 -10.93 -6.75
C GLU A 176 10.08 -11.33 -6.90
N LYS A 177 10.69 -11.07 -8.06
CA LYS A 177 12.10 -11.34 -8.28
C LYS A 177 12.98 -10.43 -7.42
N TYR A 178 12.62 -9.16 -7.32
CA TYR A 178 13.34 -8.19 -6.49
C TYR A 178 13.23 -8.53 -5.00
N LEU A 179 12.04 -8.88 -4.51
CA LEU A 179 11.84 -9.29 -3.11
C LEU A 179 12.70 -10.50 -2.74
N LYS A 180 12.78 -11.51 -3.62
CA LYS A 180 13.69 -12.65 -3.44
C LYS A 180 15.15 -12.23 -3.37
N GLN A 181 15.58 -11.27 -4.20
CA GLN A 181 16.95 -10.76 -4.16
C GLN A 181 17.25 -10.00 -2.85
N ILE A 182 16.30 -9.20 -2.37
CA ILE A 182 16.41 -8.48 -1.09
C ILE A 182 16.52 -9.48 0.06
N GLU A 183 15.67 -10.51 0.08
CA GLU A 183 15.70 -11.53 1.12
C GLU A 183 17.04 -12.28 1.13
N VAL A 184 17.56 -12.66 -0.04
CA VAL A 184 18.88 -13.29 -0.17
C VAL A 184 20.00 -12.35 0.27
N ALA A 185 19.94 -11.06 -0.06
CA ALA A 185 20.93 -10.08 0.37
C ALA A 185 20.92 -9.90 1.89
N GLN A 186 19.73 -9.77 2.50
CA GLN A 186 19.58 -9.68 3.96
C GLN A 186 20.06 -10.95 4.68
N GLN A 187 19.81 -12.13 4.12
CA GLN A 187 20.33 -13.39 4.68
C GLN A 187 21.86 -13.41 4.62
N LYS A 188 22.47 -13.03 3.49
CA LYS A 188 23.93 -12.95 3.36
C LYS A 188 24.55 -11.94 4.33
N GLU A 189 23.92 -10.79 4.52
CA GLU A 189 24.38 -9.78 5.48
C GLU A 189 24.28 -10.29 6.93
N LYS A 190 23.17 -10.97 7.29
CA LYS A 190 23.01 -11.63 8.59
C LYS A 190 24.02 -12.76 8.81
N GLU A 191 24.36 -13.51 7.77
CA GLU A 191 25.39 -14.55 7.86
C GLU A 191 26.80 -13.95 7.99
N ALA A 192 27.10 -12.88 7.26
CA ALA A 192 28.38 -12.17 7.35
C ALA A 192 28.59 -11.58 8.75
N THR A 193 27.59 -10.87 9.28
CA THR A 193 27.63 -10.30 10.64
C THR A 193 27.75 -11.39 11.71
N LYS A 194 27.05 -12.53 11.57
CA LYS A 194 27.25 -13.70 12.45
C LYS A 194 28.67 -14.26 12.36
N ARG A 195 29.26 -14.36 11.17
CA ARG A 195 30.65 -14.84 11.00
C ARG A 195 31.67 -13.87 11.59
N GLU A 196 31.48 -12.57 11.41
CA GLU A 196 32.34 -11.54 12.00
C GLU A 196 32.27 -11.56 13.53
N THR A 197 31.06 -11.65 14.09
CA THR A 197 30.87 -11.78 15.55
C THR A 197 31.47 -13.09 16.09
N ASP A 198 31.29 -14.22 15.41
CA ASP A 198 31.93 -15.50 15.79
C ASP A 198 33.47 -15.42 15.75
N LEU A 199 34.04 -14.73 14.76
CA LEU A 199 35.48 -14.49 14.65
C LEU A 199 35.97 -13.57 15.76
N ALA A 200 35.25 -12.48 16.05
CA ALA A 200 35.55 -11.58 17.15
C ALA A 200 35.50 -12.30 18.50
N ILE A 201 34.50 -13.17 18.73
CA ILE A 201 34.38 -14.00 19.93
C ILE A 201 35.57 -14.97 20.04
N LYS A 202 35.92 -15.69 18.97
CA LYS A 202 37.09 -16.60 18.97
C LYS A 202 38.40 -15.87 19.23
N PHE A 203 38.55 -14.67 18.69
CA PHE A 203 39.72 -13.82 18.90
C PHE A 203 39.78 -13.31 20.35
N ALA A 204 38.67 -12.84 20.91
CA ALA A 204 38.54 -12.43 22.30
C ALA A 204 38.88 -13.57 23.28
N LEU A 205 38.40 -14.79 23.03
CA LEU A 205 38.74 -15.98 23.83
C LEU A 205 40.25 -16.29 23.82
N ARG A 206 40.92 -16.07 22.69
CA ARG A 206 42.37 -16.28 22.57
C ARG A 206 43.15 -15.22 23.37
N LEU A 207 42.76 -13.95 23.28
CA LEU A 207 43.36 -12.86 24.06
C LEU A 207 43.17 -13.06 25.57
N ARG A 208 41.98 -13.52 25.99
CA ARG A 208 41.72 -13.85 27.40
C ARG A 208 42.62 -14.97 27.91
N LYS A 209 42.83 -16.04 27.11
CA LYS A 209 43.78 -17.12 27.45
C LYS A 209 45.23 -16.64 27.59
N LEU A 210 45.59 -15.57 26.90
CA LEU A 210 46.92 -14.94 26.98
C LEU A 210 47.04 -13.94 28.14
N GLY A 211 45.98 -13.73 28.93
CA GLY A 211 46.00 -12.91 30.14
C GLY A 211 45.70 -11.42 29.93
N PHE A 212 45.19 -11.03 28.75
CA PHE A 212 44.77 -9.64 28.50
C PHE A 212 43.54 -9.27 29.34
N ASN A 213 43.46 -8.01 29.76
CA ASN A 213 42.33 -7.52 30.55
C ASN A 213 41.09 -7.26 29.67
N LEU A 214 39.90 -7.24 30.29
CA LEU A 214 38.62 -7.12 29.57
C LEU A 214 38.46 -5.79 28.82
N LYS A 215 39.09 -4.70 29.28
CA LYS A 215 38.99 -3.38 28.62
C LYS A 215 39.81 -3.34 27.33
N ASP A 216 41.00 -3.94 27.34
CA ASP A 216 41.86 -4.02 26.18
C ASP A 216 41.28 -4.98 25.14
N ILE A 217 40.68 -6.10 25.57
CA ILE A 217 39.97 -7.03 24.68
C ILE A 217 38.74 -6.37 24.05
N ALA A 218 37.95 -5.61 24.81
CA ALA A 218 36.79 -4.88 24.27
C ALA A 218 37.20 -3.87 23.22
N LYS A 219 38.31 -3.15 23.44
CA LYS A 219 38.83 -2.15 22.51
C LYS A 219 39.35 -2.76 21.20
N GLU A 220 39.92 -3.97 21.26
CA GLU A 220 40.50 -4.63 20.10
C GLU A 220 39.50 -5.48 19.29
N THR A 221 38.39 -5.88 19.92
CA THR A 221 37.37 -6.77 19.30
C THR A 221 36.04 -6.09 19.04
N ASP A 222 35.88 -4.84 19.49
CA ASP A 222 34.65 -4.04 19.41
C ASP A 222 33.41 -4.72 20.06
N LEU A 223 33.67 -5.70 20.94
CA LEU A 223 32.64 -6.40 21.70
C LEU A 223 32.33 -5.66 23.00
N GLU A 224 31.06 -5.62 23.38
CA GLU A 224 30.64 -5.06 24.66
C GLU A 224 31.25 -5.83 25.84
N ILE A 225 31.64 -5.09 26.88
CA ILE A 225 32.27 -5.66 28.08
C ILE A 225 31.32 -6.66 28.77
N GLU A 226 30.01 -6.42 28.75
CA GLU A 226 29.01 -7.39 29.23
C GLU A 226 29.13 -8.75 28.54
N VAL A 227 29.28 -8.78 27.21
CA VAL A 227 29.42 -10.02 26.43
C VAL A 227 30.73 -10.75 26.76
N LEU A 228 31.82 -10.01 26.97
CA LEU A 228 33.12 -10.57 27.32
C LEU A 228 33.18 -11.19 28.72
N LYS A 229 32.34 -10.72 29.67
CA LYS A 229 32.25 -11.28 31.03
C LYS A 229 31.63 -12.69 31.06
N ILE A 230 30.82 -13.03 30.05
CA ILE A 230 30.06 -14.30 29.97
C ILE A 230 30.75 -15.35 29.09
N LEU A 231 31.74 -14.94 28.28
CA LEU A 231 32.64 -15.81 27.53
C LEU A 231 33.66 -16.50 28.44
#